data_AF-A0A7S2AHS0-F1
#
_entry.id   AF-A0A7S2AHS0-F1
#
_cell.length_a   1.000
_cell.length_b   1.000
_cell.length_c   1.000
_cell.angle_alpha   90.00
_cell.angle_beta   90.00
_cell.angle_gamma   90.00
#
_symmetry.space_group_name_H-M   'P 1'
#
loop_
_entity.id
_entity.type
_entity.pdbx_description
1 polymer ?
#
loop_
_entity_poly.entity_id
_entity_poly.type
_entity_poly.pdbx_seq_one_letter_code
_entity_poly.pdbx_strand_id
1 'polypeptide(L)'
;ISVTSPTSMIFHALVFLVLASFVQAVRTDPGTVPAGKRWRTAGQPPPEVRERKRGSDEARWCRKTEAYKPDRAHYCRVLDRVVLRMDHHCPWLGNTVGHGNHKFFILFLFYASSACAIL
;
A
#
# COMPACT_ATOMS: atom_id res chain seq x y z
N ILE A 1 22.34 -17.84 26.65
CA ILE A 1 22.84 -16.87 25.64
C ILE A 1 22.97 -15.53 26.34
N SER A 2 24.17 -14.96 26.44
CA SER A 2 24.33 -13.61 27.04
C SER A 2 23.58 -12.59 26.20
N VAL A 3 22.84 -11.69 26.85
CA VAL A 3 22.11 -10.58 26.19
C VAL A 3 23.06 -9.70 25.39
N THR A 4 24.34 -9.65 25.77
CA THR A 4 25.42 -8.90 25.11
C THR A 4 26.09 -9.62 23.95
N SER A 5 25.66 -10.84 23.60
CA SER A 5 26.24 -11.53 22.44
C SER A 5 25.91 -10.81 21.12
N PRO A 6 26.79 -10.85 20.10
CA PRO A 6 26.51 -10.23 18.80
C PRO A 6 25.18 -10.71 18.18
N THR A 7 24.88 -12.01 18.29
CA THR A 7 23.62 -12.60 17.82
C THR A 7 22.41 -12.01 18.54
N SER A 8 22.49 -11.85 19.87
CA SER A 8 21.43 -11.20 20.65
C SER A 8 21.24 -9.75 20.19
N MET A 9 22.32 -8.96 20.02
CA MET A 9 22.21 -7.58 19.56
C MET A 9 21.57 -7.48 18.17
N ILE A 10 21.97 -8.35 17.23
CA ILE A 10 21.38 -8.40 15.89
C ILE A 10 19.90 -8.74 15.95
N PHE A 11 19.51 -9.74 16.75
CA PHE A 11 18.12 -10.12 16.93
C PHE A 11 17.27 -8.96 17.47
N HIS A 12 17.73 -8.26 18.51
CA HIS A 12 17.01 -7.10 19.06
C HIS A 12 16.89 -5.94 18.06
N ALA A 13 17.94 -5.69 17.27
CA ALA A 13 17.91 -4.69 16.21
C ALA A 13 16.88 -5.05 15.13
N LEU A 14 16.82 -6.32 14.71
CA LEU A 14 15.82 -6.80 13.75
C LEU A 14 14.41 -6.72 14.32
N VAL A 15 14.20 -7.12 15.58
CA VAL A 15 12.90 -6.98 16.25
C VAL A 15 12.46 -5.51 16.27
N PHE A 16 13.35 -4.57 16.59
CA PHE A 16 13.04 -3.14 16.52
C PHE A 16 12.62 -2.72 15.10
N LEU A 17 13.36 -3.14 14.07
CA LEU A 17 13.04 -2.83 12.67
C LEU A 17 11.71 -3.46 12.21
N VAL A 18 11.40 -4.69 12.65
CA VAL A 18 10.09 -5.34 12.43
C VAL A 18 8.98 -4.47 13.01
N LEU A 19 9.09 -4.09 14.28
CA LEU A 19 8.07 -3.30 14.95
C LEU A 19 7.92 -1.91 14.31
N ALA A 20 9.02 -1.23 14.00
CA ALA A 20 9.00 0.09 13.39
C ALA A 20 8.39 0.08 11.98
N SER A 21 8.73 -0.92 11.15
CA SER A 21 8.19 -1.05 9.81
C SER A 21 6.72 -1.50 9.82
N PHE A 22 6.34 -2.43 10.71
CA PHE A 22 4.95 -2.82 10.92
C PHE A 22 4.08 -1.63 11.32
N VAL A 23 4.51 -0.86 12.32
CA VAL A 23 3.81 0.35 12.78
C VAL A 23 3.60 1.34 11.63
N GLN A 24 4.62 1.56 10.79
CA GLN A 24 4.50 2.44 9.63
C GLN A 24 3.56 1.86 8.57
N ALA A 25 3.60 0.55 8.30
CA ALA A 25 2.70 -0.10 7.36
C ALA A 25 1.22 0.00 7.78
N VAL A 26 0.96 -0.13 9.09
CA VAL A 26 -0.37 0.01 9.69
C VAL A 26 -0.86 1.45 9.64
N ARG A 27 -0.04 2.42 10.05
CA ARG A 27 -0.48 3.81 10.27
C ARG A 27 -0.42 4.71 9.03
N THR A 28 0.38 4.35 8.04
CA THR A 28 0.53 5.18 6.83
C THR A 28 -0.67 5.00 5.92
N ASP A 29 -1.21 6.11 5.42
CA ASP A 29 -2.26 6.08 4.41
C ASP A 29 -1.77 5.32 3.16
N PRO A 30 -2.51 4.32 2.65
CA PRO A 30 -2.08 3.54 1.49
C PRO A 30 -2.04 4.34 0.19
N GLY A 31 -2.52 5.58 0.18
CA GLY A 31 -2.57 6.46 -0.97
C GLY A 31 -4.01 6.63 -1.46
N THR A 32 -4.40 7.88 -1.67
CA THR A 32 -5.72 8.27 -2.16
C THR A 32 -5.59 9.03 -3.47
N VAL A 33 -6.57 8.89 -4.35
CA VAL A 33 -6.64 9.73 -5.57
C VAL A 33 -6.70 11.21 -5.17
N PRO A 34 -5.87 12.09 -5.76
CA PRO A 34 -5.88 13.51 -5.44
C PRO A 34 -7.27 14.14 -5.57
N ALA A 35 -7.60 15.05 -4.67
CA ALA A 35 -8.87 15.79 -4.73
C ALA A 35 -8.90 16.73 -5.95
N GLY A 36 -10.11 17.12 -6.36
CA GLY A 36 -10.35 18.13 -7.39
C GLY A 36 -11.10 17.62 -8.61
N LYS A 37 -11.64 18.57 -9.38
CA LYS A 37 -12.45 18.30 -10.58
C LYS A 37 -11.69 17.46 -11.62
N ARG A 38 -10.36 17.60 -11.69
CA ARG A 38 -9.47 16.83 -12.56
C ARG A 38 -9.79 15.34 -12.59
N TRP A 39 -10.04 14.73 -11.43
CA TRP A 39 -10.30 13.30 -11.34
C TRP A 39 -11.78 12.93 -11.42
N ARG A 40 -12.69 13.91 -11.29
CA ARG A 40 -14.14 13.69 -11.08
C ARG A 40 -15.01 14.20 -12.24
N THR A 41 -14.43 14.81 -13.27
CA THR A 41 -15.18 15.22 -14.47
C THR A 41 -15.39 14.02 -15.40
N ALA A 42 -16.60 13.45 -15.40
CA ALA A 42 -16.93 12.33 -16.29
C ALA A 42 -16.74 12.71 -17.77
N GLY A 43 -16.19 11.78 -18.56
CA GLY A 43 -15.91 11.97 -19.99
C GLY A 43 -14.60 12.71 -20.30
N GLN A 44 -13.92 13.28 -19.29
CA GLN A 44 -12.66 14.00 -19.46
C GLN A 44 -11.57 13.39 -18.56
N PRO A 45 -10.96 12.26 -18.98
CA PRO A 45 -9.89 11.64 -18.20
C PRO A 45 -8.63 12.52 -18.18
N PRO A 46 -7.91 12.57 -17.04
CA PRO A 46 -6.59 13.21 -17.01
C PRO A 46 -5.63 12.56 -18.01
N PRO A 47 -4.75 13.34 -18.66
CA PRO A 47 -3.83 12.83 -19.69
C PRO A 47 -2.82 11.79 -19.16
N GLU A 48 -2.55 11.80 -17.86
CA GLU A 48 -1.69 10.81 -17.20
C GLU A 48 -2.35 9.43 -17.01
N VAL A 49 -3.68 9.31 -17.15
CA VAL A 49 -4.37 8.02 -17.04
C VAL A 49 -4.23 7.28 -18.36
N ARG A 50 -3.32 6.30 -18.42
CA ARG A 50 -3.03 5.53 -19.63
C ARG A 50 -3.76 4.20 -19.65
N GLU A 51 -4.06 3.62 -18.49
CA GLU A 51 -4.74 2.34 -18.40
C GLU A 51 -6.20 2.44 -18.87
N ARG A 52 -6.57 1.55 -19.79
CA ARG A 52 -7.91 1.45 -20.37
C ARG A 52 -8.69 0.27 -19.80
N LYS A 53 -10.01 0.34 -19.90
CA LYS A 53 -10.90 -0.76 -19.52
C LYS A 53 -10.77 -1.89 -20.55
N ARG A 54 -10.63 -3.13 -20.09
CA ARG A 54 -10.50 -4.29 -20.99
C ARG A 54 -11.70 -4.38 -21.94
N GLY A 55 -11.42 -4.38 -23.25
CA GLY A 55 -12.45 -4.44 -24.30
C GLY A 55 -13.02 -3.09 -24.74
N SER A 56 -12.45 -1.96 -24.29
CA SER A 56 -12.85 -0.60 -24.71
C SER A 56 -11.67 0.36 -24.59
N ASP A 57 -11.60 1.40 -25.42
CA ASP A 57 -10.58 2.47 -25.25
C ASP A 57 -10.98 3.53 -24.19
N GLU A 58 -11.91 3.18 -23.31
CA GLU A 58 -12.34 4.07 -22.23
C GLU A 58 -11.34 4.05 -21.08
N ALA A 59 -10.99 5.24 -20.57
CA ALA A 59 -10.29 5.38 -19.31
C ALA A 59 -11.11 4.79 -18.16
N ARG A 60 -10.44 4.16 -17.19
CA ARG A 60 -11.13 3.43 -16.12
C ARG A 60 -11.78 4.38 -15.14
N TRP A 61 -13.10 4.32 -15.06
CA TRP A 61 -13.91 5.09 -14.11
C TRP A 61 -14.36 4.25 -12.91
N CYS A 62 -14.34 4.83 -11.72
CA CYS A 62 -14.94 4.25 -10.52
C CYS A 62 -16.32 4.87 -10.28
N ARG A 63 -17.39 4.09 -10.49
CA ARG A 63 -18.76 4.57 -10.30
C ARG A 63 -19.08 4.92 -8.84
N LYS A 64 -18.46 4.26 -7.87
CA LYS A 64 -18.74 4.45 -6.44
C LYS A 64 -18.16 5.75 -5.89
N THR A 65 -16.95 6.09 -6.31
CA THR A 65 -16.24 7.29 -5.85
C THR A 65 -16.37 8.45 -6.83
N GLU A 66 -17.06 8.23 -7.95
CA GLU A 66 -17.20 9.16 -9.08
C GLU A 66 -15.87 9.80 -9.47
N ALA A 67 -14.87 8.95 -9.68
CA ALA A 67 -13.53 9.39 -10.05
C ALA A 67 -12.86 8.43 -11.03
N TYR A 68 -12.02 8.97 -11.91
CA TYR A 68 -11.10 8.18 -12.71
C TYR A 68 -10.11 7.46 -11.81
N LYS A 69 -9.78 6.22 -12.17
CA LYS A 69 -8.75 5.43 -11.51
C LYS A 69 -7.42 5.73 -12.16
N PRO A 70 -6.45 6.36 -11.45
CA PRO A 70 -5.07 6.41 -11.91
C PRO A 70 -4.56 5.02 -12.28
N ASP A 71 -3.46 4.97 -13.02
CA ASP A 71 -2.84 3.70 -13.42
C ASP A 71 -2.50 2.85 -12.18
N ARG A 72 -2.82 1.55 -12.27
CA ARG A 72 -2.77 0.56 -11.18
C ARG A 72 -3.59 0.89 -9.93
N ALA A 73 -4.47 1.89 -9.95
CA ALA A 73 -5.34 2.19 -8.82
C ALA A 73 -6.58 1.29 -8.82
N HIS A 74 -6.98 0.80 -7.65
CA HIS A 74 -8.16 -0.04 -7.48
C HIS A 74 -9.04 0.47 -6.35
N TYR A 75 -10.34 0.22 -6.46
CA TYR A 75 -11.28 0.56 -5.41
C TYR A 75 -11.20 -0.49 -4.30
N CYS A 76 -10.85 -0.07 -3.10
CA CYS A 76 -10.87 -0.89 -1.91
C CYS A 76 -12.25 -0.76 -1.26
N ARG A 77 -12.97 -1.88 -1.12
CA ARG A 77 -14.30 -1.90 -0.49
C ARG A 77 -14.24 -1.59 1.01
N VAL A 78 -13.18 -2.04 1.69
CA VAL A 78 -13.03 -1.84 3.14
C VAL A 78 -12.76 -0.38 3.49
N LEU A 79 -11.96 0.31 2.67
CA LEU A 79 -11.67 1.73 2.86
C LEU A 79 -12.66 2.67 2.14
N ASP A 80 -13.61 2.10 1.39
CA ASP A 80 -14.58 2.82 0.55
C ASP A 80 -13.98 3.91 -0.35
N ARG A 81 -12.79 3.66 -0.92
CA ARG A 81 -12.11 4.62 -1.78
C ARG A 81 -11.22 3.95 -2.83
N VAL A 82 -10.83 4.73 -3.85
CA VAL A 82 -9.81 4.31 -4.80
C VAL A 82 -8.43 4.53 -4.19
N VAL A 83 -7.68 3.43 -4.07
CA VAL A 83 -6.33 3.40 -3.51
C VAL A 83 -5.31 3.39 -4.64
N LEU A 84 -4.31 4.27 -4.55
CA LEU A 84 -3.23 4.38 -5.53
C LEU A 84 -2.35 3.13 -5.50
N ARG A 85 -2.01 2.57 -6.66
CA ARG A 85 -1.17 1.35 -6.78
C ARG A 85 -1.57 0.29 -5.74
N MET A 86 -2.87 0.04 -5.62
CA MET A 86 -3.40 -0.89 -4.63
C MET A 86 -2.87 -2.28 -4.92
N ASP A 87 -2.28 -2.91 -3.91
CA ASP A 87 -1.84 -4.29 -3.97
C ASP A 87 -2.96 -5.20 -3.40
N HIS A 88 -3.23 -5.12 -2.11
CA HIS A 88 -4.31 -5.87 -1.46
C HIS A 88 -4.78 -5.21 -0.16
N HIS A 89 -5.97 -5.59 0.31
CA HIS A 89 -6.35 -5.32 1.70
C HIS A 89 -5.76 -6.40 2.59
N CYS A 90 -4.94 -6.03 3.58
CA CYS A 90 -4.24 -6.96 4.45
C CYS A 90 -4.93 -7.02 5.83
N PRO A 91 -5.60 -8.13 6.17
CA PRO A 91 -6.24 -8.28 7.48
C PRO A 91 -5.24 -8.20 8.63
N TRP A 92 -4.00 -8.66 8.42
CA TRP A 92 -2.93 -8.66 9.41
C TRP A 92 -2.44 -7.26 9.78
N LEU A 93 -2.51 -6.32 8.83
CA LEU A 93 -2.20 -4.91 9.10
C LEU A 93 -3.44 -4.14 9.60
N GLY A 94 -4.65 -4.65 9.40
CA GLY A 94 -5.87 -3.85 9.51
C GLY A 94 -5.90 -2.67 8.54
N ASN A 95 -5.12 -2.73 7.45
CA ASN A 95 -4.97 -1.64 6.48
C ASN A 95 -4.81 -2.21 5.07
N THR A 96 -5.06 -1.39 4.06
CA THR A 96 -4.75 -1.72 2.66
C THR A 96 -3.27 -1.46 2.40
N VAL A 97 -2.64 -2.30 1.58
CA VAL A 97 -1.30 -2.05 1.04
C VAL A 97 -1.46 -1.36 -0.31
N GLY A 98 -0.94 -0.15 -0.41
CA GLY A 98 -0.99 0.68 -1.61
C GLY A 98 0.27 1.54 -1.74
N HIS A 99 0.26 2.48 -2.67
CA HIS A 99 1.40 3.35 -2.97
C HIS A 99 2.08 3.96 -1.74
N GLY A 100 1.31 4.46 -0.78
CA GLY A 100 1.83 5.21 0.37
C GLY A 100 2.54 4.35 1.41
N ASN A 101 2.19 3.06 1.54
CA ASN A 101 2.74 2.18 2.58
C ASN A 101 3.41 0.90 2.04
N HIS A 102 3.45 0.68 0.73
CA HIS A 102 4.03 -0.51 0.11
C HIS A 102 5.47 -0.78 0.56
N LYS A 103 6.31 0.26 0.64
CA LYS A 103 7.70 0.14 1.11
C LYS A 103 7.77 -0.43 2.52
N PHE A 104 6.96 0.07 3.44
CA PHE A 104 6.95 -0.36 4.83
C PHE A 104 6.47 -1.80 4.97
N PHE A 105 5.48 -2.20 4.17
CA PHE A 105 5.04 -3.59 4.11
C PHE A 105 6.15 -4.56 3.67
N ILE A 106 6.88 -4.23 2.60
CA ILE A 106 7.99 -5.07 2.13
C ILE A 106 9.14 -5.12 3.15
N LEU A 107 9.47 -3.99 3.78
CA LEU A 107 10.49 -3.96 4.85
C LEU A 107 10.06 -4.82 6.05
N PHE A 108 8.78 -4.75 6.45
CA PHE A 108 8.23 -5.59 7.51
C PHE A 108 8.42 -7.08 7.20
N LEU A 109 8.03 -7.54 5.99
CA LEU A 109 8.20 -8.94 5.59
C LEU A 109 9.68 -9.36 5.58
N PHE A 110 10.56 -8.49 5.07
CA PHE A 110 11.99 -8.77 5.01
C PHE A 110 12.63 -8.92 6.40
N TYR A 111 12.38 -7.96 7.30
CA TYR A 111 12.93 -8.01 8.66
C TYR A 111 12.33 -9.15 9.48
N ALA A 112 11.03 -9.44 9.31
CA ALA A 112 10.39 -10.56 10.01
C ALA A 112 10.99 -11.89 9.57
N SER A 113 11.16 -12.09 8.26
CA SER A 113 11.80 -13.30 7.71
C SER A 113 13.24 -13.46 8.20
N SER A 114 13.99 -12.34 8.24
CA SER A 114 15.39 -12.34 8.72
C SER A 114 15.49 -12.65 10.21
N ALA A 115 14.58 -12.10 11.04
CA ALA A 115 14.54 -12.40 12.47
C ALA A 115 14.19 -13.88 12.73
N CYS A 116 13.24 -14.44 11.98
CA CYS A 116 12.89 -15.86 12.07
C CYS A 116 14.02 -16.80 11.64
N ALA A 117 14.90 -16.37 10.73
CA ALA A 117 16.05 -17.17 10.30
C ALA A 117 17.21 -17.18 11.31
N ILE A 118 17.20 -16.28 12.30
CA ILE A 118 18.23 -16.16 13.35
C ILE A 118 17.79 -16.85 14.65
N LEU A 119 16.48 -17.12 14.81
CA LEU A 119 15.92 -17.99 15.86
C LEU A 119 16.35 -19.44 15.64
#